data_AF-A0A354EMG0-F1
#
_entry.id   AF-A0A354EMG0-F1
#
_cell.length_a   1.000
_cell.length_b   1.000
_cell.length_c   1.000
_cell.angle_alpha   90.00
_cell.angle_beta   90.00
_cell.angle_gamma   90.00
#
_symmetry.space_group_name_H-M   'P 1'
#
loop_
_entity.id
_entity.type
_entity.pdbx_description
1 polymer ?
#
loop_
_entity_poly.entity_id
_entity_poly.type
_entity_poly.pdbx_seq_one_letter_code
_entity_poly.pdbx_strand_id
1 'polypeptide(L)'
;MKKIIFVVHTIITLAFTFMPLLFSWWINALVYLVWEIHIIIFGRCILTDFEYGKNSQTTFGEELLKKLKIKMSKNSYMFFSKYIQAPLCIILSLILQKIFEIKPLFF
;
A
#
# COMPACT_ATOMS: atom_id res chain seq x y z
N MET A 1 -6.31 16.65 14.27
CA MET A 1 -6.91 15.68 13.32
C MET A 1 -5.93 15.24 12.22
N LYS A 2 -5.50 16.12 11.29
CA LYS A 2 -4.67 15.71 10.13
C LYS A 2 -3.38 14.93 10.46
N LYS A 3 -2.70 15.26 11.56
CA LYS A 3 -1.50 14.51 12.03
C LYS A 3 -1.82 13.07 12.45
N ILE A 4 -2.96 12.83 13.09
CA ILE A 4 -3.35 11.48 13.54
C ILE A 4 -3.70 10.61 12.34
N ILE A 5 -4.47 11.15 11.38
CA ILE A 5 -4.84 10.43 10.16
C ILE A 5 -3.58 10.07 9.37
N PHE A 6 -2.63 11.00 9.22
CA PHE A 6 -1.35 10.74 8.56
C PHE A 6 -0.56 9.60 9.22
N VAL A 7 -0.51 9.56 10.55
CA VAL A 7 0.15 8.47 11.30
C VAL A 7 -0.56 7.14 11.07
N VAL A 8 -1.89 7.11 11.15
CA VAL A 8 -2.70 5.91 10.89
C VAL A 8 -2.48 5.42 9.45
N HIS A 9 -2.50 6.31 8.47
CA HIS A 9 -2.26 5.98 7.08
C HIS A 9 -0.83 5.47 6.84
N THR A 10 0.15 6.02 7.57
CA THR A 10 1.54 5.51 7.55
C THR A 10 1.60 4.09 8.11
N ILE A 11 0.97 3.83 9.25
CA ILE A 11 0.94 2.50 9.89
C ILE A 11 0.28 1.49 8.95
N ILE A 12 -0.87 1.83 8.36
CA ILE A 12 -1.56 0.96 7.38
C ILE A 12 -0.65 0.70 6.17
N THR A 13 -0.02 1.73 5.61
CA THR A 13 0.89 1.57 4.46
C THR A 13 2.08 0.67 4.79
N LEU A 14 2.66 0.82 5.98
CA LEU A 14 3.75 -0.05 6.46
C LEU A 14 3.26 -1.48 6.67
N ALA A 15 2.10 -1.68 7.30
CA ALA A 15 1.52 -3.01 7.48
C ALA A 15 1.32 -3.69 6.11
N PHE A 16 0.78 -2.97 5.13
CA PHE A 16 0.65 -3.45 3.74
C PHE A 16 2.00 -3.80 3.09
N THR A 17 3.06 -3.05 3.41
CA THR A 17 4.41 -3.34 2.89
C THR A 17 4.98 -4.63 3.47
N PHE A 18 4.69 -4.92 4.74
CA PHE A 18 5.15 -6.13 5.43
C PHE A 18 4.16 -7.31 5.37
N MET A 19 3.01 -7.15 4.71
CA MET A 19 2.02 -8.21 4.52
C MET A 19 2.60 -9.54 4.02
N PRO A 20 3.58 -9.58 3.09
CA PRO A 20 4.19 -10.84 2.66
C PRO A 20 4.80 -11.70 3.78
N LEU A 21 5.25 -11.07 4.86
CA LEU A 21 5.81 -11.72 6.05
C LEU A 21 4.75 -11.98 7.12
N LEU A 22 3.71 -11.14 7.16
CA LEU A 22 2.70 -11.17 8.20
C LEU A 22 1.59 -12.17 7.90
N PHE A 23 1.17 -12.33 6.64
CA PHE A 23 0.01 -13.13 6.27
C PHE A 23 0.31 -14.09 5.12
N SER A 24 -0.44 -15.20 5.04
CA SER A 24 -0.37 -16.10 3.90
C SER A 24 -0.67 -15.41 2.56
N TRP A 25 -0.10 -15.94 1.49
CA TRP A 25 -0.23 -15.40 0.14
C TRP A 25 -1.69 -15.22 -0.32
N TRP A 26 -2.62 -16.09 0.12
CA TRP A 26 -4.03 -16.01 -0.26
C TRP A 26 -4.76 -14.88 0.47
N ILE A 27 -4.41 -14.60 1.75
CA ILE A 27 -4.89 -13.43 2.47
C ILE A 27 -4.36 -12.17 1.78
N ASN A 28 -3.07 -12.14 1.43
CA ASN A 28 -2.50 -11.01 0.70
C ASN A 28 -3.24 -10.75 -0.61
N ALA A 29 -3.51 -11.80 -1.39
CA ALA A 29 -4.28 -11.69 -2.63
C ALA A 29 -5.71 -11.15 -2.40
N LEU A 30 -6.42 -11.63 -1.38
CA LEU A 30 -7.76 -11.13 -1.03
C LEU A 30 -7.75 -9.67 -0.60
N VAL A 31 -6.79 -9.28 0.24
CA VAL A 31 -6.66 -7.89 0.70
C VAL A 31 -6.34 -6.96 -0.48
N TYR A 32 -5.49 -7.39 -1.42
CA TYR A 32 -5.26 -6.64 -2.66
C TYR A 32 -6.52 -6.53 -3.51
N LEU A 33 -7.31 -7.60 -3.64
CA LEU A 33 -8.57 -7.56 -4.37
C LEU A 33 -9.55 -6.54 -3.75
N VAL A 34 -9.70 -6.57 -2.42
CA VAL A 34 -10.55 -5.60 -1.70
C VAL A 34 -10.03 -4.17 -1.88
N TRP A 35 -8.71 -3.98 -1.87
CA TRP A 35 -8.08 -2.69 -2.12
C TRP A 35 -8.34 -2.18 -3.55
N GLU A 36 -8.20 -3.03 -4.56
CA GLU A 36 -8.51 -2.65 -5.95
C GLU A 36 -9.98 -2.27 -6.10
N ILE A 37 -10.90 -3.03 -5.52
CA ILE A 37 -12.33 -2.70 -5.51
C ILE A 37 -12.56 -1.35 -4.84
N HIS A 38 -11.90 -1.08 -3.70
CA HIS A 38 -11.99 0.21 -3.03
C HIS A 38 -11.51 1.35 -3.94
N ILE A 39 -10.36 1.20 -4.61
CA ILE A 39 -9.84 2.23 -5.52
C ILE A 39 -10.72 2.41 -6.74
N ILE A 40 -11.36 1.35 -7.26
CA ILE A 40 -12.31 1.45 -8.37
C ILE A 40 -13.57 2.24 -7.95
N ILE A 41 -14.10 1.98 -6.75
CA ILE A 41 -15.32 2.65 -6.25
C ILE A 41 -15.05 4.11 -5.89
N PHE A 42 -13.95 4.37 -5.17
CA PHE A 42 -13.67 5.70 -4.61
C PHE A 42 -12.70 6.54 -5.46
N GLY A 43 -12.05 5.94 -6.45
CA GLY A 43 -11.03 6.55 -7.31
C GLY A 43 -9.65 6.69 -6.65
N ARG A 44 -9.58 6.71 -5.32
CA ARG A 44 -8.37 6.80 -4.50
C ARG A 44 -8.66 6.40 -3.05
N CYS A 45 -7.60 6.29 -2.24
CA CYS A 45 -7.71 5.96 -0.81
C CYS A 45 -8.55 7.00 -0.05
N ILE A 46 -9.58 6.55 0.67
CA ILE A 46 -10.43 7.42 1.51
C ILE A 46 -9.61 8.22 2.53
N LEU A 47 -8.55 7.64 3.12
CA LEU A 47 -7.71 8.35 4.07
C LEU A 47 -6.96 9.52 3.41
N THR A 48 -6.58 9.40 2.14
CA THR A 48 -6.03 10.52 1.36
C THR A 48 -7.06 11.63 1.21
N ASP A 49 -8.34 11.29 0.98
CA ASP A 49 -9.43 12.26 0.86
C ASP A 49 -9.65 13.04 2.15
N PHE A 50 -9.63 12.35 3.28
CA PHE A 50 -9.77 12.98 4.59
C PHE A 50 -8.57 13.87 4.96
N GLU A 51 -7.36 13.52 4.54
CA GLU A 51 -6.15 14.31 4.86
C GLU A 51 -6.02 15.56 3.99
N TYR A 52 -6.21 15.42 2.68
CA TYR A 52 -5.85 16.42 1.68
C TYR A 52 -7.06 17.03 0.95
N GLY A 53 -8.25 16.45 1.11
CA GLY A 53 -9.49 16.88 0.45
C GLY A 53 -9.66 16.27 -0.95
N LYS A 54 -10.92 16.06 -1.36
CA LYS A 54 -11.31 15.33 -2.59
C LYS A 54 -10.69 15.86 -3.89
N ASN A 55 -10.35 17.15 -3.93
CA ASN A 55 -9.80 17.83 -5.12
C ASN A 55 -8.26 17.95 -5.10
N SER A 56 -7.57 17.40 -4.10
CA SER A 56 -6.11 17.43 -4.08
C SER A 56 -5.53 16.58 -5.21
N GLN A 57 -4.49 17.07 -5.86
CA GLN A 57 -3.70 16.27 -6.80
C GLN A 57 -2.60 15.43 -6.11
N THR A 58 -2.49 15.54 -4.79
CA THR A 58 -1.47 14.92 -3.96
C THR A 58 -1.90 13.54 -3.50
N THR A 59 -0.98 12.57 -3.57
CA THR A 59 -1.18 11.24 -2.99
C THR A 59 -0.44 11.12 -1.66
N PHE A 60 -0.92 10.25 -0.76
CA PHE A 60 -0.25 10.03 0.52
C PHE A 60 1.21 9.58 0.34
N GLY A 61 1.49 8.66 -0.59
CA GLY A 61 2.85 8.20 -0.79
C GLY A 61 3.77 9.27 -1.38
N GLU A 62 3.26 10.20 -2.19
CA GLU A 62 4.06 11.35 -2.64
C GLU A 62 4.51 12.22 -1.45
N GLU A 63 3.63 12.48 -0.49
CA GLU A 63 3.96 13.22 0.73
C GLU A 63 4.89 12.44 1.67
N LEU A 64 4.70 11.12 1.77
CA LEU A 64 5.61 10.26 2.52
C LEU A 64 7.02 10.29 1.92
N LEU A 65 7.15 10.16 0.60
CA LEU A 65 8.44 10.22 -0.10
C LEU A 65 9.11 11.58 0.06
N LYS A 66 8.35 12.69 -0.03
CA LYS A 66 8.86 14.04 0.24
C LYS A 66 9.42 14.16 1.67
N LYS A 67 8.69 13.66 2.68
CA LYS A 67 9.16 13.67 4.08
C LYS A 67 10.42 12.83 4.28
N LEU A 68 10.55 11.71 3.55
CA LEU A 68 11.74 10.86 3.55
C LEU A 68 12.88 11.40 2.66
N LYS A 69 12.70 12.57 2.03
CA LYS A 69 13.65 13.18 1.09
C LYS A 69 13.99 12.26 -0.11
N ILE A 70 13.10 11.36 -0.47
CA ILE A 70 13.25 10.48 -1.63
C ILE A 70 12.68 11.20 -2.85
N LYS A 71 13.52 11.38 -3.89
CA LYS A 71 13.10 11.98 -5.15
C LYS A 71 12.48 10.92 -6.05
N MET A 72 11.16 10.93 -6.19
CA MET A 72 10.45 10.12 -7.17
C MET A 72 9.42 10.98 -7.89
N SER A 73 9.31 10.81 -9.21
CA SER A 73 8.30 11.55 -9.98
C SER A 73 6.90 11.06 -9.64
N LYS A 74 5.90 11.96 -9.67
CA LYS A 74 4.49 11.61 -9.42
C LYS A 74 4.01 10.51 -10.36
N ASN A 75 4.35 10.59 -11.64
CA ASN A 75 3.95 9.59 -12.64
C ASN A 75 4.57 8.22 -12.35
N SER A 76 5.84 8.19 -11.96
CA SER A 76 6.50 6.94 -11.54
C SER A 76 5.85 6.34 -10.30
N TYR A 77 5.48 7.18 -9.31
CA TYR A 77 4.79 6.70 -8.12
C TYR A 77 3.41 6.13 -8.43
N MET A 78 2.60 6.83 -9.21
CA MET A 78 1.28 6.33 -9.58
C MET A 78 1.38 5.05 -10.41
N PHE A 79 2.35 4.96 -11.32
CA PHE A 79 2.58 3.74 -12.09
C PHE A 79 2.99 2.57 -11.20
N PHE A 80 3.97 2.79 -10.30
CA PHE A 80 4.43 1.77 -9.37
C PHE A 80 3.30 1.30 -8.45
N SER A 81 2.58 2.24 -7.83
CA SER A 81 1.51 1.92 -6.89
C SER A 81 0.35 1.18 -7.57
N LYS A 82 0.00 1.55 -8.81
CA LYS A 82 -1.15 0.97 -9.52
C LYS A 82 -0.84 -0.38 -10.17
N TYR A 83 0.36 -0.57 -10.71
CA TYR A 83 0.65 -1.74 -11.55
C TYR A 83 1.73 -2.66 -11.01
N ILE A 84 2.64 -2.16 -10.16
CA ILE A 84 3.80 -2.94 -9.71
C ILE A 84 3.62 -3.41 -8.27
N GLN A 85 3.12 -2.56 -7.37
CA GLN A 85 3.13 -2.81 -5.94
C GLN A 85 2.38 -4.08 -5.54
N ALA A 86 1.15 -4.26 -6.02
CA ALA A 86 0.33 -5.44 -5.70
C ALA A 86 0.94 -6.76 -6.22
N PRO A 87 1.27 -6.91 -7.53
CA PRO A 87 1.88 -8.14 -8.00
C PRO A 87 3.25 -8.40 -7.36
N LEU A 88 4.05 -7.36 -7.11
CA LEU A 88 5.32 -7.50 -6.43
C LEU A 88 5.15 -8.09 -5.02
N CYS A 89 4.15 -7.62 -4.25
CA CYS A 89 3.90 -8.14 -2.92
C CYS A 89 3.38 -9.59 -2.93
N ILE A 90 2.53 -9.96 -3.89
CA ILE A 90 2.07 -11.35 -4.05
C ILE A 90 3.24 -12.26 -4.43
N ILE A 91 4.07 -11.85 -5.39
CA ILE A 91 5.27 -12.59 -5.82
C ILE A 91 6.24 -12.76 -4.64
N LEU A 92 6.51 -11.70 -3.88
CA LEU A 92 7.34 -11.77 -2.68
C LEU A 92 6.75 -12.73 -1.64
N SER A 93 5.43 -12.69 -1.41
CA SER A 93 4.75 -13.62 -0.49
C SER A 93 4.95 -15.07 -0.92
N LEU A 94 4.78 -15.36 -2.21
CA LEU A 94 4.97 -16.70 -2.77
C LEU A 94 6.42 -17.15 -2.65
N ILE A 95 7.39 -16.30 -2.99
CA ILE A 95 8.82 -16.63 -2.86
C ILE A 95 9.17 -16.94 -1.41
N LEU A 96 8.82 -16.07 -0.47
CA LEU A 96 9.14 -16.25 0.95
C LEU A 96 8.49 -17.52 1.52
N GLN A 97 7.22 -17.76 1.21
CA GLN A 97 6.46 -18.85 1.83
C GLN A 97 6.63 -20.20 1.12
N LYS A 98 6.85 -20.21 -0.20
CA LYS A 98 6.95 -21.45 -1.00
C LYS A 98 8.38 -21.84 -1.36
N ILE A 99 9.29 -20.88 -1.52
CA ILE A 99 10.69 -21.17 -1.87
C ILE A 99 11.55 -21.18 -0.61
N PHE A 100 11.42 -20.18 0.25
CA PHE A 100 12.19 -20.09 1.50
C PHE A 100 11.51 -20.76 2.70
N GLU A 101 10.29 -21.30 2.52
CA GLU A 101 9.50 -21.96 3.56
C GLU A 101 9.30 -21.12 4.84
N ILE A 102 9.40 -19.79 4.71
CA ILE A 102 9.18 -18.86 5.81
C ILE A 102 7.67 -18.84 6.08
N LYS A 103 7.29 -19.35 7.26
CA LYS A 103 5.89 -19.31 7.69
C LYS A 103 5.47 -17.86 7.93
N PRO A 104 4.27 -17.45 7.47
CA PRO A 104 3.74 -16.14 7.81
C PRO A 104 3.51 -16.05 9.32
N LEU A 105 3.64 -14.84 9.88
CA LEU A 105 3.45 -14.63 11.32
C LEU A 105 2.01 -14.91 11.77
N PHE A 106 1.05 -14.62 10.90
CA PHE A 106 -0.38 -14.85 11.07
C PHE A 106 -0.90 -15.62 9.85
N PHE A 107 -1.76 -16.61 10.07
CA PHE A 107 -2.51 -17.40 9.07
C PHE A 107 -1.83 -17.59 7.71
#